data_AF-A0A972GQR2-F1
#
_entry.id   AF-A0A972GQR2-F1
#
_cell.length_a   1.000
_cell.length_b   1.000
_cell.length_c   1.000
_cell.angle_alpha   90.00
_cell.angle_beta   90.00
_cell.angle_gamma   90.00
#
_symmetry.space_group_name_H-M   'P 1'
#
loop_
_entity.id
_entity.type
_entity.pdbx_description
1 polymer ?
#
loop_
_entity_poly.entity_id
_entity_poly.type
_entity_poly.pdbx_seq_one_letter_code
_entity_poly.pdbx_strand_id
1 'polypeptide(L)' 'MFLAEEAAQAASKFTGFDPFVLLFTIIIAIGVVRLLIAPKKNLFAIGFGGVSLLVFLIMDTVMVLNWMDKL' A
#
# COMPACT_ATOMS: atom_id res chain seq x y z
N MET A 1 -32.26 8.89 -9.13
CA MET A 1 -31.30 7.77 -9.21
C MET A 1 -29.86 8.28 -9.23
N PHE A 2 -29.51 9.18 -10.14
CA PHE A 2 -28.16 9.77 -10.23
C PHE A 2 -27.59 10.31 -8.90
N LEU A 3 -28.37 11.11 -8.16
CA LEU A 3 -27.96 11.64 -6.84
C LEU A 3 -27.84 10.58 -5.73
N ALA A 4 -28.58 9.47 -5.83
CA ALA A 4 -28.51 8.37 -4.87
C ALA A 4 -27.32 7.45 -5.18
N GLU A 5 -26.95 7.34 -6.45
CA GLU A 5 -25.80 6.59 -6.94
C GLU A 5 -24.49 7.32 -6.64
N GLU A 6 -24.44 8.65 -6.80
CA GLU A 6 -23.35 9.50 -6.31
C GLU A 6 -23.20 9.43 -4.79
N ALA A 7 -24.31 9.44 -4.03
CA ALA A 7 -24.26 9.31 -2.58
C ALA A 7 -23.76 7.92 -2.13
N ALA A 8 -24.09 6.86 -2.86
CA ALA A 8 -23.56 5.52 -2.61
C ALA A 8 -22.07 5.41 -2.96
N GLN A 9 -21.60 6.08 -4.02
CA GLN A 9 -20.17 6.19 -4.33
C GLN A 9 -19.42 7.02 -3.29
N ALA A 10 -20.00 8.12 -2.81
CA ALA A 10 -19.42 8.93 -1.72
C ALA A 10 -19.35 8.18 -0.38
N ALA A 11 -20.21 7.17 -0.18
CA ALA A 11 -20.16 6.28 0.97
C ALA A 11 -19.13 5.15 0.84
N SER A 12 -18.64 4.86 -0.38
CA SER A 12 -17.62 3.83 -0.58
C SER A 12 -16.27 4.31 -0.05
N LYS A 13 -15.83 3.70 1.04
CA LYS A 13 -14.47 3.90 1.59
C LYS A 13 -13.39 3.26 0.73
N PHE A 14 -13.78 2.34 -0.15
CA PHE A 14 -12.91 1.74 -1.14
C PHE A 14 -12.87 2.62 -2.40
N THR A 15 -11.67 2.89 -2.89
CA THR A 15 -11.45 3.64 -4.14
C THR A 15 -10.86 2.74 -5.22
N GLY A 16 -11.06 3.09 -6.50
CA GLY A 16 -10.45 2.34 -7.60
C GLY A 16 -8.92 2.37 -7.62
N PHE A 17 -8.28 3.27 -6.85
CA PHE A 17 -6.82 3.35 -6.76
C PHE A 17 -6.22 2.40 -5.72
N ASP A 18 -7.03 1.94 -4.77
CA ASP A 18 -6.63 1.09 -3.66
C ASP A 18 -5.85 -0.18 -4.08
N PRO A 19 -6.23 -0.91 -5.14
CA PRO A 19 -5.45 -2.07 -5.60
C PRO A 19 -4.04 -1.69 -6.07
N PHE A 20 -3.85 -0.48 -6.63
CA PHE A 20 -2.53 -0.02 -7.07
C PHE A 20 -1.62 0.26 -5.88
N VAL A 21 -2.17 0.73 -4.77
CA VAL A 21 -1.43 0.92 -3.52
C VAL A 21 -0.84 -0.41 -3.03
N LEU A 22 -1.67 -1.46 -2.97
CA LEU A 22 -1.23 -2.81 -2.61
C LEU A 22 -0.18 -3.36 -3.59
N LEU A 23 -0.36 -3.12 -4.90
CA LEU A 23 0.62 -3.52 -5.91
C LEU A 23 1.96 -2.82 -5.73
N PHE A 24 1.98 -1.54 -5.36
CA PHE A 24 3.23 -0.84 -5.05
C PHE A 24 3.93 -1.44 -3.84
N THR A 25 3.19 -1.79 -2.78
CA THR A 25 3.75 -2.49 -1.62
C THR A 25 4.42 -3.80 -2.03
N ILE A 26 3.77 -4.60 -2.89
CA ILE A 26 4.33 -5.86 -3.41
C ILE A 26 5.63 -5.60 -4.19
N ILE A 27 5.65 -4.60 -5.07
CA ILE A 27 6.85 -4.25 -5.85
C ILE A 27 7.99 -3.80 -4.93
N ILE A 28 7.70 -2.98 -3.91
CA ILE A 28 8.70 -2.57 -2.91
C ILE A 28 9.24 -3.79 -2.16
N ALA A 29 8.36 -4.71 -1.71
CA ALA A 29 8.76 -5.92 -1.02
C ALA A 29 9.70 -6.78 -1.87
N ILE A 30 9.39 -6.98 -3.15
CA ILE A 30 10.26 -7.69 -4.10
C ILE A 30 11.61 -6.96 -4.25
N GLY A 31 11.60 -5.63 -4.35
CA GLY A 31 12.81 -4.81 -4.43
C GLY A 31 13.71 -4.95 -3.20
N VAL A 32 13.13 -4.92 -2.00
CA VAL A 32 13.82 -5.13 -0.72
C VAL A 32 14.41 -6.54 -0.65
N VAL A 33 13.62 -7.58 -0.95
CA VAL A 33 14.12 -8.97 -0.97
C VAL A 33 15.27 -9.14 -1.95
N ARG A 34 15.16 -8.55 -3.15
CA ARG A 34 16.24 -8.56 -4.15
C ARG A 34 17.51 -7.91 -3.62
N LEU A 35 17.41 -6.76 -2.95
CA LEU A 35 18.54 -6.08 -2.34
C LEU A 35 19.16 -6.89 -1.19
N LEU A 36 18.33 -7.57 -0.40
CA LEU A 36 18.77 -8.45 0.69
C LEU A 36 19.49 -9.71 0.19
N ILE A 37 19.16 -10.23 -0.99
CA ILE A 37 19.82 -11.43 -1.57
C ILE A 37 21.03 -11.04 -2.44
N ALA A 38 21.15 -9.77 -2.86
CA ALA A 38 22.23 -9.32 -3.72
C ALA A 38 23.63 -9.64 -3.14
N PRO A 39 24.60 -10.10 -3.95
CA PRO A 39 25.95 -10.43 -3.49
C PRO A 39 26.72 -9.19 -3.02
N LYS A 40 26.48 -8.04 -3.65
CA LYS A 40 26.97 -6.73 -3.20
C LYS A 40 25.84 -5.98 -2.49
N LYS A 41 25.99 -5.77 -1.18
CA LYS A 41 25.00 -5.06 -0.38
C LYS A 41 25.12 -3.56 -0.59
N ASN A 42 23.99 -2.90 -0.85
CA ASN A 42 23.86 -1.46 -0.70
C ASN A 42 23.02 -1.19 0.55
N LEU A 43 23.71 -0.94 1.67
CA LEU A 43 23.09 -0.73 2.99
C LEU A 43 22.11 0.44 2.99
N PHE A 44 22.43 1.53 2.26
CA PHE A 44 21.54 2.68 2.15
C PHE A 44 20.24 2.31 1.40
N ALA A 45 20.36 1.63 0.26
CA ALA A 45 19.18 1.20 -0.50
C ALA A 45 18.32 0.19 0.25
N ILE A 46 18.95 -0.73 1.00
CA ILE A 46 18.24 -1.69 1.88
C ILE A 46 17.50 -0.94 2.98
N GLY A 47 18.14 0.02 3.65
CA GLY A 47 17.52 0.84 4.68
C GLY A 47 16.36 1.66 4.15
N PHE A 48 16.58 2.39 3.04
CA PHE A 48 15.54 3.17 2.38
C PHE A 48 14.35 2.29 1.96
N GLY A 49 14.62 1.20 1.23
CA GLY A 49 13.58 0.27 0.80
C GLY A 49 12.84 -0.37 1.96
N GLY A 50 13.53 -0.70 3.05
CA GLY A 50 12.91 -1.24 4.27
C GLY A 50 11.98 -0.24 4.94
N VAL A 51 12.39 1.02 5.07
CA VAL A 51 11.54 2.10 5.62
C VAL A 51 10.34 2.35 4.70
N SER A 52 10.54 2.41 3.38
CA SER A 52 9.44 2.54 2.42
C SER A 52 8.45 1.39 2.53
N LEU A 53 8.94 0.14 2.63
CA LEU A 53 8.09 -1.03 2.79
C LEU A 53 7.25 -0.93 4.08
N LEU A 54 7.87 -0.51 5.19
CA LEU A 54 7.18 -0.34 6.46
C LEU A 54 6.06 0.71 6.37
N VAL A 55 6.35 1.87 5.78
CA VAL A 55 5.36 2.95 5.61
C VAL A 55 4.19 2.48 4.74
N PHE A 56 4.46 1.77 3.65
CA PHE A 56 3.42 1.24 2.77
C PHE A 56 2.58 0.16 3.46
N LEU A 57 3.18 -0.75 4.23
CA LEU A 57 2.42 -1.74 5.01
C LEU A 57 1.52 -1.10 6.06
N ILE A 58 1.97 -0.02 6.72
CA ILE A 58 1.15 0.74 7.67
C ILE A 58 -0.03 1.39 6.92
N MET A 59 0.25 2.04 5.78
CA MET A 59 -0.79 2.64 4.96
C MET A 59 -1.81 1.61 4.47
N ASP A 60 -1.36 0.45 4.01
CA ASP A 60 -2.24 -0.67 3.59
C ASP A 60 -3.12 -1.13 4.75
N THR A 61 -2.55 -1.24 5.96
CA THR A 61 -3.29 -1.63 7.16
C THR A 61 -4.38 -0.60 7.49
N VAL A 62 -4.04 0.69 7.50
CA VAL A 62 -4.99 1.77 7.77
C VAL A 62 -6.09 1.80 6.70
N MET A 63 -5.72 1.64 5.43
CA MET A 63 -6.63 1.60 4.30
C MET A 63 -7.63 0.44 4.42
N VAL A 64 -7.14 -0.77 4.71
CA VAL A 64 -7.99 -1.96 4.91
C VAL A 64 -8.88 -1.81 6.14
N LEU A 65 -8.36 -1.30 7.25
CA LEU A 65 -9.17 -1.05 8.45
C LEU A 65 -10.26 -0.01 8.20
N ASN A 66 -9.98 1.01 7.40
CA ASN A 66 -10.96 1.99 6.98
C ASN A 66 -12.09 1.34 6.17
N TRP A 67 -11.76 0.47 5.19
CA TRP A 67 -12.77 -0.31 4.45
C TRP A 67 -13.66 -1.17 5.34
N MET A 68 -13.11 -1.66 6.46
CA MET A 68 -13.81 -2.51 7.42
C MET A 68 -14.58 -1.73 8.50
N ASP A 69 -14.62 -0.39 8.44
CA ASP A 69 -15.21 0.46 9.49
C ASP A 69 -14.60 0.20 10.88
N LYS A 70 -13.32 -0.17 10.93
CA LYS A 70 -12.57 -0.45 12.17
C LYS A 70 -11.55 0.63 12.52
N LEU A 71 -11.61 1.77 11.81
CA LEU A 71 -10.77 2.94 12.01
C LEU A 71 -11.59 4.08 12.64
#